data_AF-A0A485PJ91-F1
#
_entry.id   AF-A0A485PJ91-F1
#
_cell.length_a   1.000
_cell.length_b   1.000
_cell.length_c   1.000
_cell.angle_alpha   90.00
_cell.angle_beta   90.00
_cell.angle_gamma   90.00
#
_symmetry.space_group_name_H-M   'P 1'
#
loop_
_entity.id
_entity.type
_entity.pdbx_description
1 polymer ?
#
loop_
_entity_poly.entity_id
_entity_poly.type
_entity_poly.pdbx_seq_one_letter_code
_entity_poly.pdbx_strand_id
1 'polypeptide(L)'
;MVNTSFVAQAAPDIKRKLQKLEGFARMNITQPIEVANKVFMNREVATEREAEKRLKKKATLLAALKETDAAKTGRPQPPKGGKPRAPLAKDQCTCCKEKGHWKNECPNRKGPSKPSRYREEPRGKNLVGLAGIELD
;
A
#
# COMPACT_ATOMS: atom_id res chain seq x y z
N MET A 1 36.46 -37.25 -16.95
CA MET A 1 36.42 -36.04 -16.08
C MET A 1 34.98 -35.88 -15.61
N VAL A 2 34.68 -36.12 -14.33
CA VAL A 2 33.28 -36.27 -13.84
C VAL A 2 32.51 -34.96 -13.85
N ASN A 3 33.17 -33.84 -13.52
CA ASN A 3 32.55 -32.51 -13.47
C ASN A 3 32.03 -32.03 -14.83
N THR A 4 32.78 -32.28 -15.91
CA THR A 4 32.38 -31.87 -17.27
C THR A 4 31.16 -32.65 -17.73
N SER A 5 31.10 -33.95 -17.44
CA SER A 5 29.95 -34.80 -17.75
C SER A 5 28.71 -34.41 -16.94
N PHE A 6 28.89 -34.06 -15.66
CA PHE A 6 27.81 -33.55 -14.81
C PHE A 6 27.18 -32.27 -15.37
N VAL A 7 28.00 -31.29 -15.76
CA VAL A 7 27.49 -30.02 -16.35
C VAL A 7 26.85 -30.23 -17.72
N ALA A 8 27.35 -31.17 -18.51
CA ALA A 8 26.76 -31.50 -19.80
C ALA A 8 25.33 -32.04 -19.67
N GLN A 9 25.07 -32.81 -18.60
CA GLN A 9 23.76 -33.43 -18.32
C GLN A 9 22.83 -32.54 -17.45
N ALA A 10 23.37 -31.52 -16.78
CA ALA A 10 22.58 -30.65 -15.93
C ALA A 10 21.55 -29.80 -16.70
N ALA A 11 20.47 -29.43 -16.01
CA ALA A 11 19.45 -28.53 -16.54
C ALA A 11 20.06 -27.17 -16.98
N PRO A 12 19.47 -26.44 -17.95
CA PRO A 12 20.11 -25.28 -18.55
C PRO A 12 20.47 -24.15 -17.57
N ASP A 13 19.64 -23.89 -16.57
CA ASP A 13 19.86 -22.89 -15.51
C ASP A 13 20.95 -23.32 -14.53
N ILE A 14 20.95 -24.58 -14.12
CA ILE A 14 22.01 -25.17 -13.28
C ILE A 14 23.34 -25.14 -14.03
N LYS A 15 23.36 -25.58 -15.28
CA LYS A 15 24.53 -25.54 -16.18
C LYS A 15 25.11 -24.12 -16.26
N ARG A 16 24.26 -23.12 -16.54
CA ARG A 16 24.67 -21.70 -16.59
C ARG A 16 25.24 -21.22 -15.24
N LYS A 17 24.73 -21.70 -14.12
CA LYS A 17 25.26 -21.34 -12.79
C LYS A 17 26.62 -21.97 -12.54
N LEU A 18 26.79 -23.25 -12.87
CA LEU A 18 28.03 -24.00 -12.68
C LEU A 18 29.17 -23.47 -13.58
N GLN A 19 28.87 -23.14 -14.83
CA GLN A 19 29.86 -22.59 -15.76
C GLN A 19 30.41 -21.21 -15.35
N LYS A 20 29.68 -20.46 -14.51
CA LYS A 20 30.11 -19.17 -13.96
C LYS A 20 31.02 -19.31 -12.73
N LEU A 21 31.17 -20.52 -12.19
CA LEU A 21 32.07 -20.75 -11.06
C LEU A 21 33.50 -20.83 -11.58
N GLU A 22 34.34 -19.92 -11.10
CA GLU A 22 35.77 -19.93 -11.41
C GLU A 22 36.42 -21.23 -10.92
N GLY A 23 37.27 -21.83 -11.75
CA GLY A 23 37.94 -23.08 -11.40
C GLY A 23 37.02 -24.31 -11.33
N PHE A 24 35.82 -24.29 -11.92
CA PHE A 24 34.87 -25.42 -11.93
C PHE A 24 35.50 -26.78 -12.32
N ALA A 25 36.41 -26.78 -13.29
CA ALA A 25 37.11 -27.99 -13.73
C ALA A 25 38.01 -28.61 -12.64
N ARG A 26 38.43 -27.81 -11.64
CA ARG A 26 39.27 -28.21 -10.50
C ARG A 26 38.46 -28.46 -9.22
N MET A 27 37.15 -28.19 -9.22
CA MET A 27 36.29 -28.39 -8.06
C MET A 27 36.11 -29.88 -7.72
N ASN A 28 35.90 -30.19 -6.45
CA ASN A 28 35.43 -31.51 -6.05
C ASN A 28 33.96 -31.68 -6.47
N ILE A 29 33.56 -32.87 -6.94
CA ILE A 29 32.20 -33.15 -7.44
C ILE A 29 31.08 -32.79 -6.46
N THR A 30 31.34 -32.81 -5.14
CA THR A 30 30.36 -32.42 -4.12
C THR A 30 29.96 -30.94 -4.23
N GLN A 31 30.88 -30.06 -4.61
CA GLN A 31 30.61 -28.62 -4.70
C GLN A 31 29.62 -28.28 -5.84
N PRO A 32 29.80 -28.78 -7.09
CA PRO A 32 28.78 -28.67 -8.12
C PRO A 32 27.41 -29.23 -7.72
N ILE A 33 27.36 -30.34 -6.98
CA ILE A 33 26.10 -30.95 -6.52
C ILE A 33 25.36 -30.01 -5.55
N GLU A 34 26.06 -29.43 -4.58
CA GLU A 34 25.46 -28.47 -3.64
C GLU A 34 24.92 -27.22 -4.34
N VAL A 35 25.67 -26.70 -5.33
CA VAL A 35 25.22 -25.54 -6.11
C VAL A 35 24.00 -25.90 -6.96
N ALA A 36 24.00 -27.08 -7.60
CA ALA A 36 22.85 -27.57 -8.36
C ALA A 36 21.60 -27.70 -7.47
N ASN A 37 21.75 -28.29 -6.28
CA ASN A 37 20.66 -28.43 -5.32
C ASN A 37 20.11 -27.07 -4.86
N LYS A 38 20.97 -26.08 -4.59
CA LYS A 38 20.53 -24.72 -4.26
C LYS A 38 19.73 -24.07 -5.39
N VAL A 39 20.19 -24.19 -6.63
CA VAL A 39 19.47 -23.64 -7.79
C VAL A 39 18.12 -24.33 -7.96
N PHE A 40 18.07 -25.65 -7.83
CA PHE A 40 16.85 -26.43 -7.91
C PHE A 40 15.82 -26.01 -6.85
N MET A 41 16.22 -25.95 -5.57
CA MET A 41 15.31 -25.56 -4.49
C MET A 41 14.81 -24.11 -4.64
N ASN A 42 15.69 -23.20 -5.06
CA ASN A 42 15.30 -21.80 -5.29
C ASN A 42 14.29 -21.66 -6.44
N ARG A 43 14.36 -22.53 -7.45
CA ARG A 43 13.38 -22.56 -8.54
C ARG A 43 11.99 -22.94 -8.02
N GLU A 44 11.89 -23.99 -7.21
CA GLU A 44 10.60 -24.43 -6.64
C GLU A 44 9.99 -23.35 -5.72
N VAL A 45 10.81 -22.70 -4.90
CA VAL A 45 10.33 -21.58 -4.06
C VAL A 45 9.87 -20.39 -4.92
N ALA A 46 10.54 -20.09 -6.03
CA ALA A 46 10.15 -19.01 -6.93
C ALA A 46 8.84 -19.30 -7.65
N THR A 47 8.65 -20.54 -8.14
CA THR A 47 7.42 -20.96 -8.82
C THR A 47 6.22 -20.95 -7.88
N GLU A 48 6.38 -21.43 -6.64
CA GLU A 48 5.32 -21.40 -5.63
C GLU A 48 4.90 -19.96 -5.29
N ARG A 49 5.87 -19.07 -5.03
CA ARG A 49 5.60 -17.64 -4.77
C ARG A 49 4.89 -16.97 -5.93
N GLU A 50 5.22 -17.32 -7.17
CA GLU A 50 4.55 -16.78 -8.35
C GLU A 50 3.12 -17.31 -8.48
N ALA A 51 2.90 -18.60 -8.20
CA ALA A 51 1.58 -19.21 -8.17
C ALA A 51 0.68 -18.57 -7.09
N GLU A 52 1.22 -18.33 -5.89
CA GLU A 52 0.53 -17.64 -4.80
C GLU A 52 0.16 -16.21 -5.20
N LYS A 53 1.10 -15.45 -5.77
CA LYS A 53 0.83 -14.10 -6.30
C LYS A 53 -0.28 -14.10 -7.34
N ARG A 54 -0.27 -15.09 -8.25
CA ARG A 54 -1.31 -15.25 -9.28
C ARG A 54 -2.66 -15.57 -8.66
N LEU A 55 -2.69 -16.44 -7.65
CA LEU A 55 -3.92 -16.78 -6.93
C LEU A 55 -4.48 -15.58 -6.16
N LYS A 56 -3.62 -14.83 -5.47
CA LYS A 56 -4.00 -13.60 -4.75
C LYS A 56 -4.60 -12.55 -5.70
N LYS A 57 -3.95 -12.32 -6.85
CA LYS A 57 -4.49 -11.41 -7.89
C LYS A 57 -5.88 -11.87 -8.37
N LYS A 58 -6.06 -13.17 -8.64
CA LYS A 58 -7.37 -13.72 -9.02
C LYS A 58 -8.42 -13.51 -7.92
N ALA A 59 -8.08 -13.78 -6.66
CA ALA A 59 -8.98 -13.57 -5.52
C ALA A 59 -9.38 -12.10 -5.36
N THR A 60 -8.44 -11.17 -5.50
CA THR A 60 -8.73 -9.72 -5.47
C THR A 60 -9.69 -9.30 -6.59
N LEU A 61 -9.48 -9.78 -7.81
CA LEU A 61 -10.38 -9.48 -8.93
C LEU A 61 -11.79 -10.06 -8.71
N LEU A 62 -11.89 -11.29 -8.20
CA LEU A 62 -13.17 -11.91 -7.86
C LEU A 62 -13.91 -11.17 -6.74
N ALA A 63 -13.19 -10.68 -5.72
CA ALA A 63 -13.79 -9.88 -4.65
C ALA A 63 -14.33 -8.54 -5.18
N ALA A 64 -13.54 -7.83 -6.01
CA ALA A 64 -13.96 -6.57 -6.60
C ALA A 64 -15.23 -6.70 -7.46
N LEU A 65 -15.37 -7.80 -8.21
CA LEU A 65 -16.60 -8.07 -8.97
C LEU A 65 -17.82 -8.22 -8.04
N LYS A 66 -17.68 -8.96 -6.94
CA LYS A 66 -18.78 -9.15 -5.96
C LYS A 66 -19.24 -7.85 -5.30
N GLU A 67 -18.34 -6.89 -5.10
CA GLU A 67 -18.67 -5.59 -4.51
C GLU A 67 -19.47 -4.68 -5.47
N THR A 68 -19.34 -4.86 -6.79
CA THR A 68 -20.13 -4.06 -7.76
C THR A 68 -21.62 -4.39 -7.74
N ASP A 69 -22.00 -5.61 -7.34
CA ASP A 69 -23.39 -5.99 -7.13
C ASP A 69 -23.95 -5.48 -5.78
N ALA A 70 -23.10 -5.34 -4.76
CA ALA A 70 -23.47 -4.82 -3.44
C ALA A 70 -23.50 -3.27 -3.36
N ALA A 71 -22.81 -2.57 -4.26
CA ALA A 71 -22.77 -1.11 -4.29
C ALA A 71 -24.12 -0.43 -4.64
N LYS A 72 -25.17 -1.20 -4.96
CA LYS A 72 -26.53 -0.66 -5.18
C LYS A 72 -27.37 -0.49 -3.91
N THR A 73 -26.96 -0.97 -2.73
CA THR A 73 -27.81 -0.92 -1.52
C THR A 73 -27.25 -0.11 -0.35
N GLY A 74 -26.06 0.48 -0.48
CA GLY A 74 -25.35 1.11 0.66
C GLY A 74 -25.19 2.63 0.66
N ARG A 75 -25.76 3.39 -0.28
CA ARG A 75 -25.67 4.86 -0.24
C ARG A 75 -26.84 5.42 0.58
N PRO A 76 -26.61 6.22 1.64
CA PRO A 76 -27.70 6.95 2.28
C PRO A 76 -28.40 7.78 1.21
N GLN A 77 -29.68 7.50 0.96
CA GLN A 77 -30.48 8.35 0.07
C GLN A 77 -30.42 9.77 0.65
N PRO A 78 -30.09 10.81 -0.14
CA PRO A 78 -30.32 12.17 0.30
C PRO A 78 -31.81 12.32 0.60
N PRO A 79 -32.19 13.09 1.64
CA PRO A 79 -33.59 13.23 2.03
C PRO A 79 -34.43 13.65 0.83
N LYS A 80 -35.45 12.84 0.52
CA LYS A 80 -36.44 13.09 -0.52
C LYS A 80 -37.20 14.37 -0.15
N GLY A 81 -36.83 15.50 -0.76
CA GLY A 81 -37.54 16.76 -0.52
C GLY A 81 -36.75 18.01 -0.91
N GLY A 82 -36.36 18.15 -2.18
CA GLY A 82 -35.85 19.41 -2.68
C GLY A 82 -35.33 19.31 -4.11
N LYS A 83 -35.74 20.24 -4.98
CA LYS A 83 -35.15 20.42 -6.31
C LYS A 83 -33.62 20.49 -6.18
N PRO A 84 -32.82 19.90 -7.09
CA PRO A 84 -31.38 20.09 -7.10
C PRO A 84 -31.09 21.59 -7.07
N ARG A 85 -30.48 22.09 -6.00
CA ARG A 85 -30.06 23.49 -5.96
C ARG A 85 -28.99 23.63 -7.04
N ALA A 86 -29.18 24.58 -7.96
CA ALA A 86 -28.17 24.90 -8.97
C ALA A 86 -26.81 25.06 -8.26
N PRO A 87 -25.72 24.46 -8.80
CA PRO A 87 -24.40 24.64 -8.23
C PRO A 87 -24.11 26.14 -8.08
N LEU A 88 -23.67 26.54 -6.89
CA LEU A 88 -23.17 27.90 -6.68
C LEU A 88 -21.96 28.12 -7.59
N ALA A 89 -21.86 29.31 -8.18
CA ALA A 89 -20.64 29.70 -8.86
C ALA A 89 -19.48 29.78 -7.85
N LYS A 90 -18.24 29.63 -8.33
CA LYS A 90 -17.02 29.56 -7.49
C LYS A 90 -16.83 30.78 -6.56
N ASP A 91 -17.46 31.89 -6.91
CA ASP A 91 -17.37 33.20 -6.26
C ASP A 91 -18.64 33.61 -5.51
N GLN A 92 -19.64 32.72 -5.39
CA GLN A 92 -20.90 33.02 -4.70
C GLN A 92 -20.88 32.61 -3.22
N CYS A 93 -21.31 33.52 -2.37
CA CYS A 93 -21.51 33.29 -0.94
C CYS A 93 -22.54 32.18 -0.71
N THR A 94 -22.18 31.17 0.07
CA THR A 94 -23.08 30.04 0.38
C THR A 94 -24.25 30.42 1.31
N CYS A 95 -24.22 31.62 1.91
CA CYS A 95 -25.30 32.14 2.78
C CYS A 95 -26.32 32.98 2.01
N CYS A 96 -25.90 34.02 1.26
CA CYS A 96 -26.81 34.92 0.55
C CYS A 96 -26.81 34.77 -0.98
N LYS A 97 -25.92 33.94 -1.55
CA LYS A 97 -25.73 33.70 -3.01
C LYS A 97 -25.18 34.88 -3.82
N GLU A 98 -24.85 36.00 -3.19
CA GLU A 98 -24.19 37.13 -3.84
C GLU A 98 -22.69 36.87 -4.03
N LYS A 99 -22.06 37.58 -4.97
CA LYS A 99 -20.64 37.46 -5.28
C LYS A 99 -19.80 38.47 -4.48
N GLY A 100 -18.50 38.21 -4.37
CA GLY A 100 -17.53 39.15 -3.80
C GLY A 100 -17.24 39.00 -2.31
N HIS A 101 -17.85 38.02 -1.64
CA HIS A 101 -17.55 37.68 -0.25
C HIS A 101 -17.81 36.20 0.05
N TRP A 102 -17.10 35.64 1.03
CA TRP A 102 -17.32 34.27 1.47
C TRP A 102 -18.35 34.19 2.61
N LYS A 103 -18.79 32.97 2.95
CA LYS A 103 -19.76 32.72 4.04
C LYS A 103 -19.42 33.44 5.35
N ASN A 104 -18.13 33.55 5.67
CA ASN A 104 -17.65 34.13 6.92
C ASN A 104 -17.65 35.67 6.91
N GLU A 105 -17.73 36.27 5.74
CA GLU A 105 -17.70 37.73 5.49
C GLU A 105 -19.09 38.26 5.09
N CYS A 106 -20.11 37.39 5.08
CA CYS A 106 -21.44 37.72 4.62
C CYS A 106 -22.12 38.73 5.56
N PRO A 107 -22.47 39.96 5.09
CA PRO A 107 -23.12 40.97 5.93
C PRO A 107 -24.50 40.51 6.42
N ASN A 108 -25.13 39.59 5.69
CA ASN A 108 -26.44 39.01 6.01
C ASN A 108 -26.37 37.71 6.84
N ARG A 109 -25.22 37.42 7.48
CA ARG A 109 -25.04 36.15 8.19
C ARG A 109 -25.83 36.10 9.50
N LYS A 110 -26.85 35.24 9.55
CA LYS A 110 -27.63 34.98 10.77
C LYS A 110 -26.96 33.88 11.61
N GLY A 111 -26.08 34.26 12.55
CA GLY A 111 -25.58 33.40 13.64
C GLY A 111 -24.05 33.15 13.67
N PRO A 112 -23.50 32.81 14.85
CA PRO A 112 -22.06 32.62 15.03
C PRO A 112 -21.53 31.39 14.29
N SER A 113 -20.28 31.47 13.80
CA SER A 113 -19.56 30.31 13.25
C SER A 113 -19.44 29.25 14.32
N LYS A 114 -19.99 28.05 14.09
CA LYS A 114 -19.49 26.89 14.83
C LYS A 114 -18.05 26.64 14.35
N PRO A 115 -17.06 26.54 15.26
CA PRO A 115 -15.70 26.22 14.85
C PRO A 115 -15.71 24.87 14.12
N SER A 116 -14.96 24.82 13.02
CA SER A 116 -14.77 23.61 12.22
C SER A 116 -14.23 22.50 13.12
N ARG A 117 -14.89 21.33 13.16
CA ARG A 117 -14.44 20.15 13.93
C ARG A 117 -13.20 19.47 13.32
N TYR A 118 -12.34 20.20 12.61
CA TYR A 118 -11.13 19.63 12.01
C TYR A 118 -9.91 19.95 12.89
N ARG A 119 -9.54 18.94 13.69
CA ARG A 119 -8.22 18.62 14.25
C ARG A 119 -7.54 19.69 15.15
N GLU A 120 -7.78 19.61 16.46
CA GLU A 120 -6.73 19.98 17.42
C GLU A 120 -5.83 18.76 17.64
N GLU A 121 -4.62 18.82 17.07
CA GLU A 121 -3.52 17.94 17.45
C GLU A 121 -2.92 18.48 18.75
N PRO A 122 -2.79 17.67 19.83
CA PRO A 122 -2.25 18.19 21.07
C PRO A 122 -0.75 18.48 20.90
N ARG A 123 -0.42 19.78 20.92
CA ARG A 123 0.95 20.29 21.06
C ARG A 123 1.60 19.67 22.30
N GLY A 124 2.77 19.06 22.10
CA GLY A 124 3.56 18.42 23.14
C GLY A 124 3.79 19.33 24.35
N LYS A 125 3.49 18.81 25.54
CA LYS A 125 3.84 19.46 26.80
C LYS A 125 5.25 19.02 27.16
N ASN A 126 6.21 19.91 26.97
CA ASN A 126 7.51 19.84 27.62
C ASN A 126 7.28 20.00 29.12
N LEU A 127 7.44 18.93 29.90
CA LEU A 127 7.58 19.02 31.36
C LEU A 127 9.08 18.95 31.67
N VAL A 128 9.68 20.14 31.70
CA VAL A 128 10.97 20.37 32.36
C VAL A 128 10.74 20.46 33.86
N GLY A 129 11.41 19.56 34.59
CA GLY A 129 11.96 19.72 35.95
C GLY A 129 11.09 20.30 37.08
N LEU A 130 10.82 19.48 38.09
CA LEU A 130 10.94 19.93 39.47
C LEU A 130 11.93 19.01 40.20
N ALA A 131 13.06 19.62 40.56
CA ALA A 131 14.12 19.08 41.40
C ALA A 131 13.77 19.19 42.89
N GLY A 132 14.48 18.43 43.73
CA GLY A 132 14.47 18.53 45.20
C GLY A 132 14.50 17.14 45.87
N ILE A 133 15.61 16.44 46.14
CA ILE A 133 16.56 16.58 47.30
C ILE A 133 15.86 17.02 48.59
N GLU A 134 16.01 16.38 49.76
CA GLU A 134 17.19 15.75 50.36
C GLU A 134 16.83 14.85 51.59
N LEU A 135 17.86 14.17 52.10
CA LEU A 135 18.13 13.36 53.32
C LEU A 135 17.17 13.51 54.54
N ASP A 136 16.94 12.47 55.37
CA ASP A 136 17.92 11.73 56.21
C ASP A 136 17.56 10.23 56.37
#